data_AF-A0A0B1TGZ6-F1
#
_entry.id   AF-A0A0B1TGZ6-F1
#
_cell.length_a   1.000
_cell.length_b   1.000
_cell.length_c   1.000
_cell.angle_alpha   90.00
_cell.angle_beta   90.00
_cell.angle_gamma   90.00
#
_symmetry.space_group_name_H-M   'P 1'
#
loop_
_entity.id
_entity.type
_entity.pdbx_description
1 polymer ?
#
loop_
_entity_poly.entity_id
_entity_poly.type
_entity_poly.pdbx_seq_one_letter_code
_entity_poly.pdbx_strand_id
1 'polypeptide(L)'
;MWREHLIDSVEDNSNRRTVDLDAVIRSNLASACVPRMDESSCERNICYNAYFRTMDGTCNNLQNPLRGAAYRPYTRLLPTIYDNEVSEPVGSMFPNIRPSPREITRHLTSSHASVVSDDYNALIMQFGQFISHDMAKTTLIPSAKCNVCQNITSRCMAVPIAKDDPNLGFRRNTCVRVSRSSPICGSGNQKPRQQLNENTGTNISHLGMISKATLTLLRSMAPLFTTPKNSDREKPAS
;
A
#
# COMPACT_ATOMS: atom_id res chain seq x y z
N MET A 1 -34.76 -30.20 13.03
CA MET A 1 -33.81 -30.05 14.15
C MET A 1 -32.40 -29.81 13.59
N TRP A 2 -32.14 -28.65 12.97
CA TRP A 2 -30.85 -28.34 12.29
C TRP A 2 -30.40 -26.87 12.47
N ARG A 3 -30.89 -26.16 13.50
CA ARG A 3 -30.62 -24.72 13.69
C ARG A 3 -29.59 -24.39 14.79
N GLU A 4 -28.99 -25.36 15.45
CA GLU A 4 -28.24 -25.09 16.69
C GLU A 4 -26.72 -24.93 16.53
N HIS A 5 -26.17 -24.96 15.31
CA HIS A 5 -24.73 -24.75 15.06
C HIS A 5 -24.46 -23.82 13.87
N LEU A 6 -25.29 -22.80 13.69
CA LEU A 6 -25.06 -21.82 12.63
C LEU A 6 -23.95 -20.85 13.07
N ILE A 7 -22.83 -20.90 12.36
CA ILE A 7 -21.76 -19.91 12.47
C ILE A 7 -22.34 -18.59 11.95
N ASP A 8 -22.30 -17.55 12.77
CA ASP A 8 -22.62 -16.21 12.28
C ASP A 8 -21.56 -15.81 11.24
N SER A 9 -22.00 -15.64 10.00
CA SER A 9 -21.16 -15.23 8.88
C SER A 9 -20.89 -13.73 8.85
N VAL A 10 -21.45 -12.98 9.80
CA VAL A 10 -21.27 -11.54 9.93
C VAL A 10 -20.20 -11.25 10.98
N GLU A 11 -19.24 -10.40 10.62
CA GLU A 11 -18.19 -9.94 11.53
C GLU A 11 -18.74 -8.86 12.49
N ASP A 12 -18.77 -9.12 13.81
CA ASP A 12 -19.17 -8.12 14.83
C ASP A 12 -18.06 -7.10 15.07
N ASN A 13 -18.09 -5.99 14.34
CA ASN A 13 -17.09 -4.93 14.46
C ASN A 13 -17.39 -3.90 15.57
N SER A 14 -18.40 -4.12 16.42
CA SER A 14 -18.89 -3.11 17.38
C SER A 14 -17.81 -2.62 18.37
N ASN A 15 -16.92 -3.52 18.78
CA ASN A 15 -15.84 -3.22 19.73
C ASN A 15 -14.52 -2.83 19.05
N ARG A 16 -14.54 -2.60 17.73
CA ARG A 16 -13.32 -2.42 16.95
C ARG A 16 -13.31 -1.12 16.18
N ARG A 17 -12.27 -0.32 16.43
CA ARG A 17 -12.01 0.90 15.67
C ARG A 17 -11.20 0.56 14.42
N THR A 18 -11.88 0.26 13.32
CA THR A 18 -11.22 0.10 12.02
C THR A 18 -10.68 1.44 11.53
N VAL A 19 -9.52 1.43 10.89
CA VAL A 19 -8.97 2.64 10.26
C VAL A 19 -9.76 2.91 8.99
N ASP A 20 -10.59 3.95 9.05
CA ASP A 20 -11.42 4.38 7.94
C ASP A 20 -10.61 5.18 6.90
N LEU A 21 -10.92 4.98 5.61
CA LEU A 21 -10.19 5.60 4.52
C LEU A 21 -10.31 7.13 4.56
N ASP A 22 -11.46 7.68 4.93
CA ASP A 22 -11.63 9.13 5.04
C ASP A 22 -10.84 9.72 6.22
N ALA A 23 -10.68 8.96 7.30
CA ALA A 23 -9.80 9.34 8.39
C ALA A 23 -8.33 9.38 7.95
N VAL A 24 -7.90 8.38 7.15
CA VAL A 24 -6.55 8.33 6.56
C VAL A 24 -6.32 9.52 5.64
N ILE A 25 -7.24 9.78 4.71
CA ILE A 25 -7.13 10.89 3.75
C ILE A 25 -7.07 12.22 4.49
N ARG A 26 -7.98 12.48 5.43
CA ARG A 26 -7.99 13.73 6.21
C ARG A 26 -6.71 13.92 7.01
N SER A 27 -6.25 12.87 7.70
CA SER A 27 -5.03 12.93 8.50
C SER A 27 -3.78 13.13 7.63
N ASN A 28 -3.70 12.48 6.48
CA ASN A 28 -2.58 12.62 5.57
C ASN A 28 -2.53 14.01 4.91
N LEU A 29 -3.69 14.58 4.55
CA LEU A 29 -3.76 15.94 4.00
C LEU A 29 -3.43 17.02 5.04
N ALA A 30 -3.96 16.89 6.26
CA ALA A 30 -3.80 17.90 7.32
C ALA A 30 -2.43 17.80 8.01
N SER A 31 -2.01 16.59 8.35
CA SER A 31 -0.85 16.34 9.23
C SER A 31 0.29 15.59 8.55
N ALA A 32 0.09 15.05 7.34
CA ALA A 32 1.03 14.13 6.67
C ALA A 32 1.49 12.99 7.56
N CYS A 33 0.54 12.38 8.26
CA CYS A 33 0.70 11.10 8.91
C CYS A 33 -0.56 10.27 8.68
N VAL A 34 -0.47 8.98 9.00
CA VAL A 34 -1.59 8.06 8.89
C VAL A 34 -1.90 7.48 10.27
N PRO A 35 -3.17 7.48 10.70
CA PRO A 35 -3.57 6.85 11.95
C PRO A 35 -3.31 5.34 11.87
N ARG A 36 -2.88 4.76 12.98
CA ARG A 36 -2.65 3.32 13.11
C ARG A 36 -3.79 2.66 13.90
N MET A 37 -3.97 1.37 13.65
CA MET A 37 -4.87 0.54 14.45
C MET A 37 -4.15 0.08 15.71
N ASP A 38 -4.71 0.42 16.88
CA ASP A 38 -4.00 0.28 18.17
C ASP A 38 -4.53 -0.84 19.05
N GLU A 39 -5.82 -1.18 18.92
CA GLU A 39 -6.48 -2.17 19.76
C GLU A 39 -7.45 -3.03 18.95
N SER A 40 -7.55 -4.30 19.32
CA SER A 40 -8.55 -5.24 18.79
C SER A 40 -8.75 -6.39 19.77
N SER A 41 -10.00 -6.69 20.13
CA SER A 41 -10.36 -7.90 20.87
C SER A 41 -10.94 -8.95 19.91
N CYS A 42 -10.41 -10.17 19.97
CA CYS A 42 -10.84 -11.28 19.12
C CYS A 42 -11.89 -12.19 19.78
N GLU A 43 -12.10 -12.05 21.09
CA GLU A 43 -12.94 -12.96 21.89
C GLU A 43 -14.39 -12.96 21.43
N ARG A 44 -14.91 -11.79 21.07
CA ARG A 44 -16.32 -11.62 20.65
C ARG A 44 -16.62 -12.23 19.28
N ASN A 45 -15.62 -12.31 18.40
CA ASN A 45 -15.72 -12.88 17.06
C ASN A 45 -14.99 -14.20 16.94
N ILE A 46 -14.76 -14.94 18.03
CA ILE A 46 -13.92 -16.14 17.97
C ILE A 46 -14.51 -17.21 17.02
N CYS A 47 -15.83 -17.36 17.01
CA CYS A 47 -16.53 -18.26 16.08
C CYS A 47 -16.35 -17.80 14.63
N TYR A 48 -16.49 -16.50 14.34
CA TYR A 48 -16.26 -15.97 13.00
C TYR A 48 -14.79 -16.15 12.57
N ASN A 49 -13.84 -15.74 13.41
CA ASN A 49 -12.40 -15.79 13.14
C ASN A 49 -11.84 -17.21 13.01
N ALA A 50 -12.54 -18.22 13.55
CA ALA A 50 -12.18 -19.62 13.38
C ALA A 50 -12.44 -20.13 11.94
N TYR A 51 -13.44 -19.59 11.25
CA TYR A 51 -13.85 -20.06 9.91
C TYR A 51 -13.58 -19.04 8.80
N PHE A 52 -13.55 -17.75 9.13
CA PHE A 52 -13.44 -16.65 8.20
C PHE A 52 -12.34 -15.68 8.64
N ARG A 53 -11.78 -14.95 7.67
CA ARG A 53 -10.75 -13.94 7.91
C ARG A 53 -11.39 -12.57 7.96
N THR A 54 -10.93 -11.70 8.87
CA THR A 54 -11.35 -10.30 8.87
C THR A 54 -10.79 -9.56 7.68
N MET A 55 -11.50 -8.53 7.20
CA MET A 55 -11.17 -7.81 5.96
C MET A 55 -9.88 -7.01 6.02
N ASP A 56 -9.40 -6.74 7.22
CA ASP A 56 -8.20 -5.98 7.53
C ASP A 56 -7.18 -6.84 8.28
N GLY A 57 -7.35 -8.16 8.29
CA GLY A 57 -6.36 -9.15 8.70
C GLY A 57 -6.10 -9.26 10.20
N THR A 58 -6.90 -8.62 11.04
CA THR A 58 -6.81 -8.85 12.49
C THR A 58 -7.33 -10.20 12.90
N CYS A 59 -6.92 -10.63 14.10
CA CYS A 59 -7.33 -11.88 14.70
C CYS A 59 -6.92 -13.13 13.90
N ASN A 60 -6.13 -12.97 12.82
CA ASN A 60 -5.43 -14.06 12.17
C ASN A 60 -4.43 -14.74 13.13
N ASN A 61 -3.89 -13.98 14.09
CA ASN A 61 -3.15 -14.51 15.22
C ASN A 61 -3.89 -14.15 16.53
N LEU A 62 -4.44 -15.14 17.21
CA LEU A 62 -5.26 -14.93 18.42
C LEU A 62 -4.45 -14.41 19.62
N GLN A 63 -3.15 -14.74 19.71
CA GLN A 63 -2.27 -14.24 20.77
C GLN A 63 -1.83 -12.79 20.51
N ASN A 64 -1.62 -12.45 19.23
CA ASN A 64 -1.21 -11.12 18.78
C ASN A 64 -2.15 -10.62 17.67
N PRO A 65 -3.36 -10.14 18.02
CA PRO A 65 -4.43 -9.82 17.09
C PRO A 65 -4.06 -8.90 15.92
N LEU A 66 -3.11 -7.98 16.12
CA LEU A 66 -2.73 -6.96 15.15
C LEU A 66 -1.56 -7.39 14.23
N ARG A 67 -1.04 -8.62 14.39
CA ARG A 67 0.09 -9.12 13.59
C ARG A 67 -0.37 -9.45 12.17
N GLY A 68 0.11 -8.68 11.20
CA GLY A 68 -0.28 -8.82 9.79
C GLY A 68 -1.55 -8.06 9.42
N ALA A 69 -2.13 -7.30 10.36
CA ALA A 69 -3.27 -6.44 10.09
C ALA A 69 -2.89 -5.24 9.21
N ALA A 70 -3.87 -4.71 8.48
CA ALA A 70 -3.76 -3.49 7.69
C ALA A 70 -3.56 -2.24 8.57
N TYR A 71 -3.01 -1.18 7.98
CA TYR A 71 -2.68 0.10 8.64
C TYR A 71 -1.75 -0.06 9.86
N ARG A 72 -0.81 -0.99 9.75
CA ARG A 72 0.22 -1.26 10.76
C ARG A 72 1.60 -0.92 10.21
N PRO A 73 2.55 -0.52 11.09
CA PRO A 73 3.92 -0.29 10.65
C PRO A 73 4.53 -1.58 10.07
N TYR A 74 5.39 -1.43 9.07
CA TYR A 74 6.18 -2.55 8.58
C TYR A 74 7.04 -3.13 9.69
N THR A 75 7.19 -4.46 9.70
CA THR A 75 8.14 -5.12 10.58
C THR A 75 9.55 -4.75 10.15
N ARG A 76 10.36 -4.24 11.08
CA ARG A 76 11.77 -3.91 10.85
C ARG A 76 12.62 -5.13 11.20
N LEU A 77 13.30 -5.69 10.19
CA LEU A 77 14.29 -6.76 10.41
C LEU A 77 15.63 -6.21 10.92
N LEU A 78 15.92 -4.95 10.58
CA LEU A 78 17.12 -4.21 11.00
C LEU A 78 16.73 -2.82 11.51
N PRO A 79 17.58 -2.20 12.37
CA PRO A 79 17.39 -0.82 12.81
C PRO A 79 17.29 0.17 11.64
N THR A 80 16.56 1.25 11.83
CA THR A 80 16.42 2.32 10.83
C THR A 80 17.67 3.19 10.78
N ILE A 81 18.05 3.62 9.58
CA ILE A 81 19.16 4.54 9.34
C ILE A 81 18.60 5.80 8.67
N TYR A 82 18.78 6.95 9.32
CA TYR A 82 18.36 8.27 8.86
C TYR A 82 19.51 9.26 9.13
N ASP A 83 19.63 10.31 8.32
CA ASP A 83 20.72 11.31 8.47
C ASP A 83 20.69 12.01 9.83
N ASN A 84 19.48 12.22 10.37
CA ASN A 84 19.24 12.77 11.70
C ASN A 84 18.79 11.70 12.71
N GLU A 85 19.00 10.42 12.42
CA GLU A 85 18.57 9.25 13.21
C GLU A 85 17.04 9.09 13.42
N VAL A 86 16.25 10.07 13.00
CA VAL A 86 14.82 10.14 13.29
C VAL A 86 13.98 9.98 12.02
N SER A 87 14.17 10.81 11.00
CA SER A 87 13.19 10.92 9.92
C SER A 87 13.76 11.30 8.56
N GLU A 88 14.90 11.95 8.46
CA GLU A 88 15.44 12.42 7.19
C GLU A 88 16.17 11.32 6.44
N PRO A 89 15.83 11.09 5.15
CA PRO A 89 16.41 10.00 4.39
C PRO A 89 17.90 10.28 4.17
N VAL A 90 18.67 9.20 4.07
CA VAL A 90 20.12 9.32 3.95
C VAL A 90 20.49 10.03 2.65
N GLY A 91 21.36 11.04 2.75
CA GLY A 91 21.76 11.89 1.62
C GLY A 91 20.83 13.10 1.39
N SER A 92 19.85 13.33 2.27
CA SER A 92 19.00 14.54 2.21
C SER A 92 19.67 15.73 2.88
N MET A 93 20.32 15.51 4.03
CA MET A 93 21.01 16.57 4.79
C MET A 93 22.45 16.75 4.31
N PHE A 94 23.08 15.66 3.85
CA PHE A 94 24.46 15.64 3.37
C PHE A 94 24.53 15.17 1.90
N PRO A 95 24.05 15.98 0.93
CA PRO A 95 23.88 15.55 -0.46
C PRO A 95 25.19 15.21 -1.17
N ASN A 96 26.33 15.70 -0.68
CA ASN A 96 27.64 15.46 -1.32
C ASN A 96 28.29 14.14 -0.91
N ILE A 97 27.72 13.39 0.04
CA ILE A 97 28.29 12.13 0.54
C ILE A 97 27.91 10.94 -0.36
N ARG A 98 26.76 11.01 -1.05
CA ARG A 98 26.23 9.91 -1.87
C ARG A 98 25.87 10.42 -3.26
N PRO A 99 26.12 9.63 -4.31
CA PRO A 99 25.73 10.01 -5.67
C PRO A 99 24.21 10.12 -5.76
N SER A 100 23.74 10.96 -6.68
CA SER A 100 22.31 11.11 -6.88
C SER A 100 21.69 9.81 -7.42
N PRO A 101 20.46 9.45 -7.01
CA PRO A 101 19.77 8.28 -7.57
C PRO A 101 19.67 8.30 -9.10
N ARG A 102 19.61 9.50 -9.70
CA ARG A 102 19.58 9.66 -11.16
C ARG A 102 20.92 9.26 -11.80
N GLU A 103 22.04 9.68 -11.23
CA GLU A 103 23.38 9.28 -11.73
C GLU A 103 23.57 7.78 -11.64
N ILE A 104 23.16 7.15 -10.53
CA ILE A 104 23.23 5.69 -10.38
C ILE A 104 22.42 5.01 -11.50
N THR A 105 21.18 5.42 -11.73
CA THR A 105 20.34 4.87 -12.80
C THR A 105 20.96 5.10 -14.18
N ARG A 106 21.54 6.28 -14.41
CA ARG A 106 22.21 6.60 -15.68
C ARG A 106 23.41 5.69 -15.93
N HIS A 107 24.26 5.48 -14.92
CA HIS A 107 25.53 4.79 -15.12
C HIS A 107 25.44 3.27 -14.95
N LEU A 108 24.52 2.75 -14.14
CA LEU A 108 24.46 1.32 -13.80
C LEU A 108 23.28 0.57 -14.40
N THR A 109 22.11 1.20 -14.53
CA THR A 109 20.89 0.48 -14.95
C THR A 109 20.35 0.92 -16.31
N SER A 110 20.92 1.97 -16.91
CA SER A 110 20.52 2.38 -18.25
C SER A 110 21.06 1.38 -19.28
N SER A 111 20.16 0.90 -20.13
CA SER A 111 20.49 -0.02 -21.22
C SER A 111 19.61 0.29 -22.42
N HIS A 112 20.20 0.22 -23.61
CA HIS A 112 19.47 0.30 -24.88
C HIS A 112 19.01 -1.08 -25.36
N ALA A 113 19.48 -2.17 -24.73
CA ALA A 113 19.13 -3.52 -25.12
C ALA A 113 17.74 -3.90 -24.57
N SER A 114 16.85 -4.32 -25.46
CA SER A 114 15.62 -5.03 -25.09
C SER A 114 15.94 -6.51 -24.99
N VAL A 115 15.95 -7.05 -23.77
CA VAL A 115 16.19 -8.48 -23.53
C VAL A 115 14.84 -9.14 -23.31
N VAL A 116 14.52 -10.11 -24.15
CA VAL A 116 13.31 -10.94 -24.03
C VAL A 116 13.73 -12.31 -23.49
N SER A 117 12.90 -12.89 -22.62
CA SER A 117 13.11 -14.24 -22.11
C SER A 117 12.36 -15.22 -23.00
N ASP A 118 13.04 -16.28 -23.46
CA ASP A 118 12.40 -17.33 -24.26
C ASP A 118 11.59 -18.31 -23.40
N ASP A 119 11.97 -18.47 -22.12
CA ASP A 119 11.35 -19.43 -21.19
C ASP A 119 10.08 -18.92 -20.49
N TYR A 120 9.83 -17.61 -20.53
CA TYR A 120 8.83 -16.95 -19.67
C TYR A 120 7.98 -15.96 -20.46
N ASN A 121 6.66 -16.05 -20.28
CA ASN A 121 5.74 -15.08 -20.87
C ASN A 121 5.54 -13.86 -19.95
N ALA A 122 4.88 -12.82 -20.48
CA ALA A 122 4.62 -11.58 -19.75
C ALA A 122 3.74 -11.77 -18.49
N LEU A 123 3.04 -12.90 -18.33
CA LEU A 123 2.19 -13.16 -17.16
C LEU A 123 3.02 -13.21 -15.88
N ILE A 124 4.27 -13.67 -15.93
CA ILE A 124 5.13 -13.74 -14.75
C ILE A 124 5.36 -12.34 -14.14
N MET A 125 5.61 -11.34 -14.98
CA MET A 125 5.76 -9.94 -14.53
C MET A 125 4.45 -9.44 -13.90
N GLN A 126 3.32 -9.68 -14.57
CA GLN A 126 2.02 -9.21 -14.10
C GLN A 126 1.59 -9.90 -12.80
N PHE A 127 1.88 -11.20 -12.66
CA PHE A 127 1.62 -11.96 -11.44
C PHE A 127 2.53 -11.53 -10.30
N GLY A 128 3.79 -11.18 -10.59
CA GLY A 128 4.70 -10.56 -9.63
C GLY A 128 4.16 -9.24 -9.08
N GLN A 129 3.65 -8.36 -9.96
CA GLN A 129 2.98 -7.13 -9.51
C GLN A 129 1.71 -7.40 -8.71
N PHE A 130 0.90 -8.38 -9.14
CA PHE A 130 -0.30 -8.79 -8.42
C PHE A 130 0.02 -9.19 -6.98
N ILE A 131 1.02 -10.06 -6.77
CA ILE A 131 1.48 -10.45 -5.43
C ILE A 131 2.07 -9.25 -4.67
N SER A 132 2.85 -8.38 -5.33
CA SER A 132 3.45 -7.23 -4.65
C SER A 132 2.40 -6.23 -4.15
N HIS A 133 1.42 -5.88 -5.00
CA HIS A 133 0.33 -4.96 -4.66
C HIS A 133 -0.66 -5.52 -3.66
N ASP A 134 -0.61 -6.83 -3.48
CA ASP A 134 -1.37 -7.56 -2.52
C ASP A 134 -0.70 -7.54 -1.14
N MET A 135 0.58 -7.88 -1.08
CA MET A 135 1.34 -7.92 0.17
C MET A 135 1.59 -6.53 0.76
N ALA A 136 1.78 -5.51 -0.08
CA ALA A 136 2.25 -4.22 0.39
C ALA A 136 1.68 -3.04 -0.40
N LYS A 137 1.18 -2.04 0.34
CA LYS A 137 0.86 -0.73 -0.19
C LYS A 137 1.20 0.34 0.83
N THR A 138 1.98 1.34 0.44
CA THR A 138 2.40 2.42 1.33
C THR A 138 1.73 3.72 0.93
N THR A 139 1.14 4.42 1.90
CA THR A 139 0.57 5.76 1.68
C THR A 139 1.68 6.76 1.37
N LEU A 140 1.47 7.60 0.37
CA LEU A 140 2.37 8.71 0.05
C LEU A 140 1.82 10.03 0.59
N ILE A 141 2.73 10.94 0.92
CA ILE A 141 2.38 12.33 1.21
C ILE A 141 1.84 12.96 -0.08
N PRO A 142 0.78 13.79 -0.02
CA PRO A 142 0.21 14.40 -1.21
C PRO A 142 1.24 15.18 -2.03
N SER A 143 1.41 14.81 -3.30
CA SER A 143 2.43 15.39 -4.19
C SER A 143 2.25 16.89 -4.46
N ALA A 144 1.04 17.42 -4.27
CA ALA A 144 0.78 18.86 -4.31
C ALA A 144 1.63 19.66 -3.30
N LYS A 145 2.10 19.02 -2.22
CA LYS A 145 3.02 19.64 -1.25
C LYS A 145 4.47 19.67 -1.70
N CYS A 146 4.82 18.95 -2.76
CA CYS A 146 6.17 18.84 -3.32
C CYS A 146 6.23 19.56 -4.68
N ASN A 147 6.01 20.88 -4.68
CA ASN A 147 5.98 21.70 -5.89
C ASN A 147 7.35 22.30 -6.27
N VAL A 148 8.30 22.36 -5.35
CA VAL A 148 9.65 22.93 -5.56
C VAL A 148 10.72 21.85 -5.70
N CYS A 149 11.81 22.18 -6.40
CA CYS A 149 13.01 21.35 -6.52
C CYS A 149 13.92 21.47 -5.29
N GLN A 150 13.35 21.27 -4.10
CA GLN A 150 14.06 21.37 -2.83
C GLN A 150 13.57 20.29 -1.88
N ASN A 151 14.46 19.88 -0.97
CA ASN A 151 14.08 18.96 0.10
C ASN A 151 13.16 19.70 1.08
N ILE A 152 11.96 19.17 1.29
CA ILE A 152 11.04 19.65 2.31
C ILE A 152 11.09 18.63 3.45
N THR A 153 11.57 19.08 4.60
CA THR A 153 11.79 18.27 5.79
C THR A 153 10.63 17.32 6.02
N SER A 154 10.94 16.04 6.11
CA SER A 154 10.00 14.96 6.41
C SER A 154 8.88 14.74 5.38
N ARG A 155 8.85 15.46 4.25
CA ARG A 155 7.74 15.43 3.29
C ARG A 155 8.16 15.13 1.86
N CYS A 156 9.18 15.81 1.37
CA CYS A 156 9.57 15.76 -0.03
C CYS A 156 11.08 15.61 -0.15
N MET A 157 11.51 14.88 -1.18
CA MET A 157 12.90 14.77 -1.58
C MET A 157 13.03 15.21 -3.03
N ALA A 158 13.99 16.08 -3.30
CA ALA A 158 14.33 16.49 -4.65
C ALA A 158 15.56 15.71 -5.11
N VAL A 159 15.43 15.02 -6.24
CA VAL A 159 16.56 14.35 -6.90
C VAL A 159 17.07 15.30 -7.98
N PRO A 160 18.27 15.89 -7.82
CA PRO A 160 18.82 16.80 -8.82
C PRO A 160 19.13 16.04 -10.11
N ILE A 161 18.94 16.70 -11.26
CA ILE A 161 19.32 16.19 -12.58
C ILE A 161 20.60 16.90 -13.01
N ALA A 162 21.60 16.11 -13.42
CA ALA A 162 22.86 16.64 -13.93
C ALA A 162 22.66 17.35 -15.29
N LYS A 163 23.48 18.37 -15.56
CA LYS A 163 23.38 19.17 -16.79
C LYS A 163 23.69 18.36 -18.06
N ASP A 164 24.48 17.30 -17.92
CA ASP A 164 24.88 16.36 -18.98
C ASP A 164 23.93 15.16 -19.12
N ASP A 165 22.75 15.19 -18.48
CA ASP A 165 21.76 14.12 -18.62
C ASP A 165 21.31 13.99 -20.09
N PRO A 166 21.37 12.79 -20.69
CA PRO A 166 21.02 12.60 -22.10
C PRO A 166 19.55 12.92 -22.40
N ASN A 167 18.66 12.78 -21.40
CA ASN A 167 17.24 13.03 -21.58
C ASN A 167 16.93 14.53 -21.42
N LEU A 168 16.54 15.16 -22.54
CA LEU A 168 16.21 16.57 -22.59
C LEU A 168 15.01 16.94 -21.68
N GLY A 169 14.03 16.05 -21.53
CA GLY A 169 12.87 16.27 -20.66
C GLY A 169 13.28 16.38 -19.19
N PHE A 170 14.17 15.50 -18.72
CA PHE A 170 14.71 15.59 -17.37
C PHE A 170 15.54 16.87 -17.17
N ARG A 171 16.37 17.26 -18.16
CA ARG A 171 17.14 18.52 -18.09
C ARG A 171 16.26 19.75 -17.99
N ARG A 172 15.16 19.82 -18.75
CA ARG A 172 14.19 20.92 -18.68
C ARG A 172 13.55 21.04 -17.29
N ASN A 173 13.28 19.91 -16.65
CA ASN A 173 12.65 19.87 -15.33
C ASN A 173 13.63 20.10 -14.16
N THR A 174 14.95 20.05 -14.40
CA THR A 174 16.07 20.27 -13.45
C THR A 174 16.15 19.30 -12.25
N CYS A 175 15.03 18.77 -11.79
CA CYS A 175 14.95 17.80 -10.71
C CYS A 175 13.77 16.83 -10.92
N VAL A 176 13.82 15.69 -10.24
CA VAL A 176 12.65 14.83 -10.01
C VAL A 176 12.16 15.07 -8.59
N ARG A 177 10.89 15.45 -8.45
CA ARG A 177 10.24 15.69 -7.16
C ARG A 177 9.64 14.39 -6.67
N VAL A 178 10.05 13.94 -5.49
CA VAL A 178 9.60 12.69 -4.90
C VAL A 178 8.86 12.97 -3.60
N SER A 179 7.57 12.63 -3.57
CA SER A 179 6.78 12.61 -2.35
C SER A 179 7.22 11.45 -1.48
N ARG A 180 7.50 11.72 -0.20
CA ARG A 180 7.91 10.67 0.73
C ARG A 180 6.69 9.86 1.20
N SER A 181 6.94 8.62 1.61
CA SER A 181 5.93 7.77 2.26
C SER A 181 5.45 8.39 3.57
N SER A 182 4.14 8.45 3.77
CA SER A 182 3.54 8.97 5.00
C SER A 182 3.91 8.08 6.19
N PRO A 183 4.35 8.67 7.32
CA PRO A 183 4.63 7.93 8.54
C PRO A 183 3.34 7.61 9.30
N ILE A 184 3.42 6.63 10.21
CA ILE A 184 2.39 6.50 11.25
C ILE A 184 2.41 7.74 12.15
N CYS A 185 1.23 8.21 12.55
CA CYS A 185 1.12 9.34 13.48
C CYS A 185 1.84 9.03 14.80
N GLY A 186 2.62 9.99 15.29
CA GLY A 186 3.47 9.82 16.49
C GLY A 186 4.88 9.28 16.20
N SER A 187 5.22 8.95 14.95
CA SER A 187 6.61 8.62 14.54
C SER A 187 7.25 9.74 13.72
N GLY A 188 8.58 9.81 13.71
CA GLY A 188 9.34 10.78 12.91
C GLY A 188 9.62 12.13 13.59
N ASN A 189 9.29 12.27 14.89
CA ASN A 189 9.62 13.45 15.70
C ASN A 189 10.66 13.13 16.78
N GLN A 190 10.30 12.31 17.77
CA GLN A 190 11.21 11.82 18.83
C GLN A 190 11.62 10.36 18.61
N LYS A 191 10.73 9.58 18.01
CA LYS A 191 10.97 8.18 17.64
C LYS A 191 11.27 8.08 16.15
N PRO A 192 12.10 7.10 15.73
CA PRO A 192 12.36 6.88 14.32
C PRO A 192 11.09 6.70 13.50
N ARG A 193 11.09 7.27 12.30
CA ARG A 193 9.96 7.27 11.36
C ARG A 193 9.60 5.84 10.97
N GLN A 194 8.33 5.50 11.08
CA GLN A 194 7.81 4.20 10.64
C GLN A 194 6.79 4.40 9.52
N GLN A 195 7.03 3.75 8.39
CA GLN A 195 6.07 3.64 7.30
C GLN A 195 5.11 2.48 7.60
N LEU A 196 3.91 2.54 7.03
CA LEU A 196 2.89 1.52 7.22
C LEU A 196 2.59 0.75 5.94
N ASN A 197 1.98 -0.41 6.15
CA ASN A 197 1.28 -1.15 5.13
C ASN A 197 -0.23 -0.85 5.22
N GLU A 198 -0.84 -0.34 4.15
CA GLU A 198 -2.30 -0.20 4.01
C GLU A 198 -2.98 -1.57 3.82
N ASN A 199 -2.23 -2.57 3.36
CA ASN A 199 -2.76 -3.91 3.11
C ASN A 199 -2.46 -4.86 4.28
N THR A 200 -3.12 -6.02 4.26
CA THR A 200 -2.84 -7.11 5.19
C THR A 200 -1.54 -7.82 4.81
N GLY A 201 -0.63 -8.02 5.77
CA GLY A 201 0.71 -8.54 5.50
C GLY A 201 0.83 -10.04 5.21
N THR A 202 -0.27 -10.80 5.23
CA THR A 202 -0.24 -12.28 5.14
C THR A 202 -1.37 -12.88 4.30
N ASN A 203 -1.89 -12.18 3.29
CA ASN A 203 -2.96 -12.72 2.46
C ASN A 203 -2.86 -12.23 1.03
N ILE A 204 -3.20 -13.13 0.09
CA ILE A 204 -3.72 -12.84 -1.26
C ILE A 204 -5.07 -12.09 -1.13
N SER A 205 -4.98 -10.88 -0.58
CA SER A 205 -5.98 -9.82 -0.44
C SER A 205 -6.50 -9.25 -1.76
N HIS A 206 -5.87 -9.41 -2.93
CA HIS A 206 -6.37 -8.79 -4.17
C HIS A 206 -7.67 -9.42 -4.71
N LEU A 207 -7.99 -10.66 -4.31
CA LEU A 207 -9.27 -11.30 -4.64
C LEU A 207 -10.37 -11.03 -3.60
N GLY A 208 -10.11 -10.29 -2.50
CA GLY A 208 -11.14 -10.07 -1.47
C GLY A 208 -10.98 -8.93 -0.47
N MET A 209 -9.90 -8.16 -0.44
CA MET A 209 -9.59 -7.22 0.65
C MET A 209 -8.75 -6.02 0.17
N ILE A 210 -9.38 -5.09 -0.52
CA ILE A 210 -9.03 -3.66 -0.46
C ILE A 210 -10.11 -3.05 0.44
N SER A 211 -9.73 -2.24 1.44
CA SER A 211 -10.57 -1.38 2.32
C SER A 211 -12.08 -1.65 2.33
N LYS A 212 -12.74 -1.73 3.51
CA LYS A 212 -14.21 -1.85 3.63
C LYS A 212 -15.00 -0.98 2.62
N ALA A 213 -14.50 0.22 2.30
CA ALA A 213 -15.05 1.10 1.26
C ALA A 213 -14.99 0.50 -0.16
N THR A 214 -13.84 -0.02 -0.60
CA THR A 214 -13.65 -0.61 -1.94
C THR A 214 -14.46 -1.88 -2.11
N LEU A 215 -14.60 -2.70 -1.07
CA LEU A 215 -15.43 -3.91 -1.15
C LEU A 215 -16.93 -3.61 -1.10
N THR A 216 -17.39 -2.62 -0.33
CA THR A 216 -18.81 -2.21 -0.36
C THR A 216 -19.22 -1.77 -1.77
N LEU A 217 -18.32 -1.06 -2.47
CA LEU A 217 -18.46 -0.71 -3.88
C LEU A 217 -18.39 -1.93 -4.82
N LEU A 218 -17.47 -2.87 -4.61
CA LEU A 218 -17.39 -4.09 -5.44
C LEU A 218 -18.59 -5.04 -5.23
N ARG A 219 -19.11 -5.13 -4.01
CA ARG A 219 -20.31 -5.92 -3.67
C ARG A 219 -21.59 -5.27 -4.20
N SER A 220 -21.67 -3.94 -4.24
CA SER A 220 -22.79 -3.24 -4.90
C SER A 220 -22.73 -3.32 -6.43
N MET A 221 -21.55 -3.63 -7.00
CA MET A 221 -21.35 -3.88 -8.43
C MET A 221 -21.48 -5.37 -8.84
N ALA A 222 -21.58 -6.29 -7.89
CA ALA A 222 -21.78 -7.73 -8.15
C ALA A 222 -23.02 -8.08 -9.02
N PRO A 223 -24.16 -7.35 -8.99
CA PRO A 223 -25.28 -7.65 -9.90
C PRO A 223 -25.04 -7.21 -11.36
N LEU A 224 -23.96 -6.50 -11.69
CA LEU A 224 -23.66 -6.09 -13.08
C LEU A 224 -22.83 -7.11 -13.88
N PHE A 225 -22.35 -8.18 -13.25
CA PHE A 225 -21.59 -9.24 -13.92
C PHE A 225 -22.40 -10.54 -14.12
N THR A 226 -23.73 -10.50 -13.96
CA THR A 226 -24.56 -11.57 -14.53
C THR A 226 -24.62 -11.39 -16.04
N THR A 227 -23.92 -12.25 -16.77
CA THR A 227 -24.12 -12.41 -18.22
C THR A 227 -25.61 -12.50 -18.53
N PRO A 228 -26.15 -11.76 -19.51
CA PRO A 228 -27.54 -11.94 -19.90
C PRO A 228 -27.71 -13.38 -20.36
N LYS A 229 -28.66 -14.11 -19.74
CA LYS A 229 -29.17 -15.36 -20.30
C LYS A 229 -29.74 -15.00 -21.69
N ASN A 230 -29.10 -15.46 -22.75
CA ASN A 230 -29.73 -15.56 -24.06
C ASN A 230 -30.92 -16.53 -23.93
N SER A 231 -32.09 -15.99 -23.62
CA SER A 231 -33.34 -16.57 -24.09
C SER A 231 -33.56 -16.09 -25.51
N ASP A 232 -34.08 -16.97 -26.36
CA ASP A 232 -34.65 -16.69 -27.67
C ASP A 232 -33.71 -16.88 -28.87
N ARG A 233 -33.42 -18.15 -29.18
CA ARG A 233 -33.20 -18.61 -30.57
C ARG A 233 -33.67 -20.05 -30.76
N GLU A 234 -34.99 -20.22 -30.79
CA GLU A 234 -35.62 -21.26 -31.61
C GLU A 234 -36.78 -20.60 -32.37
N LYS A 235 -36.60 -20.40 -33.67
CA LYS A 235 -37.72 -20.27 -34.61
C LYS A 235 -37.60 -21.43 -35.59
N PRO A 236 -38.67 -22.23 -35.80
CA PRO A 236 -38.65 -23.31 -36.77
C PRO A 236 -38.67 -22.75 -38.19
N ALA A 237 -37.96 -23.42 -39.08
CA ALA A 237 -38.01 -23.17 -40.52
C ALA A 237 -39.38 -23.62 -41.07
N SER A 238 -40.02 -22.72 -41.80
CA SER A 238 -41.11 -22.96 -42.74
C SER A 238 -40.78 -22.28 -44.04
#